data_AF-A0A3D5Z2I3-F1
#
_entry.id   AF-A0A3D5Z2I3-F1
#
_cell.length_a   1.000
_cell.length_b   1.000
_cell.length_c   1.000
_cell.angle_alpha   90.00
_cell.angle_beta   90.00
_cell.angle_gamma   90.00
#
_symmetry.space_group_name_H-M   'P 1'
#
loop_
_entity.id
_entity.type
_entity.pdbx_description
1 polymer ?
#
loop_
_entity_poly.entity_id
_entity_poly.type
_entity_poly.pdbx_seq_one_letter_code
_entity_poly.pdbx_strand_id
1 'polypeptide(L)'
;MKGMIMGLFTIFERETVYFKDETGIIELESCPTGGIICTKPLSFINKKMRTSRTYWLNKDYQRAIEELKIAYHKTFEITESNCQSCAELFRSTIIKSLEAIHDDLLKMTSGIFKANRFKPSLELSSSVLAEIKAVK
;
A
#
# COMPACT_ATOMS: atom_id res chain seq x y z
N MET A 1 -42.44 14.79 25.26
CA MET A 1 -41.49 13.65 25.34
C MET A 1 -40.38 13.92 24.35
N LYS A 2 -39.14 14.08 24.84
CA LYS A 2 -37.95 14.31 24.02
C LYS A 2 -37.48 12.98 23.46
N GLY A 3 -37.61 12.80 22.14
CA GLY A 3 -37.02 11.68 21.40
C GLY A 3 -35.71 12.13 20.79
N MET A 4 -34.61 11.85 21.47
CA MET A 4 -33.24 12.04 21.00
C MET A 4 -32.85 10.71 20.32
N ILE A 5 -32.67 10.69 19.00
CA ILE A 5 -32.04 9.56 18.31
C ILE A 5 -30.78 10.09 17.61
N MET A 6 -29.71 9.38 17.92
CA MET A 6 -28.31 9.74 17.78
C MET A 6 -27.88 9.99 16.35
N GLY A 7 -26.99 10.98 16.20
CA GLY A 7 -26.22 11.18 14.99
C GLY A 7 -25.46 9.91 14.62
N LEU A 8 -25.73 9.43 13.40
CA LEU A 8 -24.84 8.55 12.68
C LEU A 8 -23.53 9.31 12.47
N PHE A 9 -22.52 8.94 13.26
CA PHE A 9 -21.17 9.45 13.10
C PHE A 9 -20.66 9.13 11.70
N THR A 10 -20.58 10.19 10.91
CA THR A 10 -19.79 10.34 9.69
C THR A 10 -18.32 10.03 10.00
N ILE A 11 -17.90 8.78 9.80
CA ILE A 11 -16.49 8.37 9.80
C ILE A 11 -16.11 7.85 8.40
N PHE A 12 -16.47 8.60 7.35
CA PHE A 12 -16.05 8.27 5.97
C PHE A 12 -15.54 9.48 5.17
N GLU A 13 -15.60 10.70 5.69
CA GLU A 13 -15.33 11.92 4.93
C GLU A 13 -14.05 12.68 5.33
N ARG A 14 -13.27 12.20 6.32
CA ARG A 14 -12.10 12.96 6.81
C ARG A 14 -10.72 12.52 6.32
N GLU A 15 -10.61 11.49 5.48
CA GLU A 15 -9.30 11.04 4.94
C GLU A 15 -9.08 11.36 3.45
N THR A 16 -10.03 12.00 2.77
CA THR A 16 -9.91 12.36 1.34
C THR A 16 -9.20 13.70 1.11
N VAL A 17 -8.89 14.46 2.17
CA VAL A 17 -8.44 15.87 2.06
C VAL A 17 -6.91 16.03 1.99
N TYR A 18 -6.10 14.97 2.17
CA TYR A 18 -4.65 15.14 2.40
C TYR A 18 -3.68 14.76 1.27
N PHE A 19 -4.13 14.34 0.08
CA PHE A 19 -3.17 14.05 -0.99
C PHE A 19 -3.60 14.67 -2.30
N LYS A 20 -2.94 15.78 -2.66
CA LYS A 20 -2.83 16.18 -4.06
C LYS A 20 -2.30 14.98 -4.82
N ASP A 21 -3.07 14.50 -5.80
CA ASP A 21 -2.71 13.39 -6.69
C ASP A 21 -1.35 13.58 -7.43
N GLU A 22 -0.78 14.77 -7.35
CA GLU A 22 0.49 15.15 -7.98
C GLU A 22 1.72 14.76 -7.15
N THR A 23 1.67 14.78 -5.81
CA THR A 23 2.82 14.46 -4.93
C THR A 23 2.96 12.94 -4.76
N GLY A 24 4.16 12.40 -4.95
CA GLY A 24 4.43 10.96 -4.82
C GLY A 24 4.06 10.42 -3.43
N ILE A 25 3.70 9.15 -3.31
CA ILE A 25 3.52 8.51 -1.98
C ILE A 25 4.86 8.46 -1.25
N ILE A 26 5.94 8.30 -2.00
CA ILE A 26 7.32 8.42 -1.54
C ILE A 26 7.94 9.67 -2.15
N GLU A 27 8.51 10.51 -1.30
CA GLU A 27 9.29 11.69 -1.68
C GLU A 27 10.78 11.42 -1.42
N LEU A 28 11.65 11.78 -2.37
CA LEU A 28 13.10 11.61 -2.24
C LEU A 28 13.72 12.86 -1.60
N GLU A 29 13.52 13.03 -0.30
CA GLU A 29 14.10 14.18 0.41
C GLU A 29 15.62 14.07 0.63
N SER A 30 16.20 12.87 0.51
CA SER A 30 17.61 12.62 0.87
C SER A 30 18.28 11.52 0.02
N CYS A 31 18.05 11.51 -1.29
CA CYS A 31 18.76 10.56 -2.15
C CYS A 31 20.14 11.13 -2.57
N PRO A 32 21.25 10.40 -2.36
CA PRO A 32 22.57 10.79 -2.86
C PRO A 32 22.50 11.05 -4.37
N THR A 33 23.26 12.01 -4.89
CA THR A 33 23.26 12.43 -6.32
C THR A 33 21.97 13.09 -6.85
N GLY A 34 21.11 13.64 -5.99
CA GLY A 34 19.93 14.39 -6.42
C GLY A 34 18.84 13.52 -7.04
N GLY A 35 18.87 12.21 -6.75
CA GLY A 35 17.83 11.26 -7.14
C GLY A 35 17.77 10.89 -8.62
N ILE A 36 18.58 11.49 -9.52
CA ILE A 36 18.47 11.32 -10.98
C ILE A 36 18.33 9.85 -11.42
N ILE A 37 19.15 8.98 -10.83
CA ILE A 37 19.17 7.54 -11.14
C ILE A 37 17.90 6.86 -10.58
N CYS A 38 17.50 7.21 -9.36
CA CYS A 38 16.40 6.58 -8.68
C CYS A 38 15.03 7.19 -9.06
N THR A 39 14.97 8.31 -9.80
CA THR A 39 13.74 9.01 -10.21
C THR A 39 12.85 8.16 -11.11
N LYS A 40 13.44 7.42 -12.06
CA LYS A 40 12.65 6.57 -12.98
C LYS A 40 12.03 5.36 -12.25
N PRO A 41 12.79 4.57 -11.47
CA PRO A 41 12.20 3.56 -10.58
C PRO A 41 11.17 4.15 -9.61
N LEU A 42 11.46 5.30 -8.99
CA LEU A 42 10.55 5.98 -8.07
C LEU A 42 9.21 6.31 -8.73
N SER A 43 9.23 6.92 -9.92
CA SER A 43 8.00 7.29 -10.64
C SER A 43 7.14 6.06 -10.92
N PHE A 44 7.75 4.96 -11.35
CA PHE A 44 7.04 3.70 -11.55
C PHE A 44 6.45 3.15 -10.25
N ILE A 45 7.25 3.11 -9.17
CA ILE A 45 6.83 2.62 -7.86
C ILE A 45 5.66 3.47 -7.33
N ASN A 46 5.78 4.79 -7.35
CA ASN A 46 4.72 5.71 -6.93
C ASN A 46 3.45 5.52 -7.76
N LYS A 47 3.55 5.33 -9.09
CA LYS A 47 2.40 5.01 -9.94
C LYS A 47 1.70 3.73 -9.46
N LYS A 48 2.47 2.66 -9.24
CA LYS A 48 1.95 1.37 -8.80
C LYS A 48 1.31 1.42 -7.41
N MET A 49 1.91 2.15 -6.48
CA MET A 49 1.35 2.37 -5.16
C MET A 49 0.04 3.19 -5.22
N ARG A 50 -0.06 4.21 -6.08
CA ARG A 50 -1.31 4.95 -6.30
C ARG A 50 -2.39 4.06 -6.89
N THR A 51 -2.06 3.28 -7.93
CA THR A 51 -3.00 2.32 -8.54
C THR A 51 -3.48 1.29 -7.52
N SER A 52 -2.58 0.75 -6.70
CA SER A 52 -2.95 -0.14 -5.60
C SER A 52 -3.94 0.50 -4.63
N ARG A 53 -3.68 1.74 -4.22
CA ARG A 53 -4.58 2.50 -3.35
C ARG A 53 -5.97 2.69 -3.97
N THR A 54 -6.04 3.02 -5.27
CA THR A 54 -7.33 3.09 -5.99
C THR A 54 -8.07 1.77 -5.95
N TYR A 55 -7.39 0.64 -6.20
CA TYR A 55 -8.02 -0.68 -6.10
C TYR A 55 -8.48 -1.01 -4.68
N TRP A 56 -7.67 -0.68 -3.66
CA TRP A 56 -8.03 -0.89 -2.26
C TRP A 56 -9.28 -0.09 -1.85
N LEU A 57 -9.36 1.19 -2.24
CA LEU A 57 -10.55 2.03 -2.00
C LEU A 57 -11.80 1.44 -2.65
N ASN A 58 -11.66 0.84 -3.83
CA ASN A 58 -12.73 0.14 -4.54
C ASN A 58 -12.98 -1.31 -4.04
N LYS A 59 -12.30 -1.73 -2.96
CA LYS A 59 -12.37 -3.09 -2.40
C LYS A 59 -11.94 -4.21 -3.35
N ASP A 60 -11.18 -3.87 -4.39
CA ASP A 60 -10.49 -4.81 -5.28
C ASP A 60 -9.11 -5.15 -4.70
N TYR A 61 -9.13 -5.89 -3.59
CA TYR A 61 -7.92 -6.19 -2.82
C TYR A 61 -6.91 -7.03 -3.59
N GLN A 62 -7.38 -7.93 -4.46
CA GLN A 62 -6.49 -8.78 -5.25
C GLN A 62 -5.60 -7.92 -6.16
N ARG A 63 -6.19 -7.02 -6.94
CA ARG A 63 -5.40 -6.12 -7.78
C ARG A 63 -4.54 -5.15 -6.97
N ALA A 64 -5.05 -4.70 -5.82
CA ALA A 64 -4.26 -3.85 -4.92
C ALA A 64 -2.96 -4.53 -4.46
N ILE A 65 -3.03 -5.81 -4.08
CA ILE A 65 -1.87 -6.61 -3.65
C ILE A 65 -0.92 -6.87 -4.83
N GLU A 66 -1.45 -7.22 -6.00
CA GLU A 66 -0.65 -7.46 -7.21
C GLU A 66 0.16 -6.24 -7.61
N GLU A 67 -0.42 -5.03 -7.58
CA GLU A 67 0.28 -3.79 -7.91
C GLU A 67 1.42 -3.48 -6.94
N LEU A 68 1.24 -3.76 -5.63
CA LEU A 68 2.30 -3.61 -4.63
C LEU A 68 3.40 -4.65 -4.80
N LYS A 69 3.06 -5.89 -5.16
CA LYS A 69 4.06 -6.91 -5.49
C LYS A 69 4.92 -6.49 -6.69
N ILE A 70 4.29 -5.96 -7.74
CA ILE A 70 5.00 -5.41 -8.91
C ILE A 70 5.92 -4.25 -8.49
N ALA A 71 5.42 -3.32 -7.66
CA ALA A 71 6.24 -2.23 -7.13
C ALA A 71 7.44 -2.76 -6.33
N TYR A 72 7.24 -3.80 -5.51
CA TYR A 72 8.30 -4.40 -4.70
C TYR A 72 9.39 -5.01 -5.58
N HIS A 73 9.03 -5.79 -6.60
CA HIS A 73 10.01 -6.37 -7.50
C HIS A 73 10.82 -5.31 -8.25
N LYS A 74 10.20 -4.18 -8.61
CA LYS A 74 10.90 -3.06 -9.25
C LYS A 74 12.04 -2.51 -8.40
N THR A 75 11.95 -2.61 -7.07
CA THR A 75 13.02 -2.13 -6.17
C THR A 75 14.31 -2.95 -6.30
N PHE A 76 14.28 -4.18 -6.81
CA PHE A 76 15.49 -4.99 -7.02
C PHE A 76 16.21 -4.65 -8.33
N GLU A 77 15.54 -3.95 -9.25
CA GLU A 77 16.20 -3.42 -10.45
C GLU A 77 17.11 -2.21 -10.10
N ILE A 78 16.99 -1.67 -8.89
CA ILE A 78 17.87 -0.60 -8.39
C ILE A 78 19.15 -1.28 -7.87
N THR A 79 20.18 -1.28 -8.70
CA THR A 79 21.45 -1.99 -8.43
C THR A 79 22.61 -1.05 -8.13
N GLU A 80 22.41 0.25 -8.38
CA GLU A 80 23.39 1.28 -8.16
C GLU A 80 23.59 1.50 -6.65
N SER A 81 24.83 1.36 -6.18
CA SER A 81 25.20 1.50 -4.77
C SER A 81 24.71 2.80 -4.15
N ASN A 82 24.72 3.90 -4.93
CA ASN A 82 24.26 5.22 -4.48
C ASN A 82 22.74 5.31 -4.27
N CYS A 83 21.94 4.38 -4.80
CA CYS A 83 20.48 4.33 -4.63
C CYS A 83 20.04 3.29 -3.58
N GLN A 84 20.96 2.59 -2.90
CA GLN A 84 20.61 1.45 -2.03
C GLN A 84 19.68 1.87 -0.88
N SER A 85 19.96 2.98 -0.20
CA SER A 85 19.08 3.50 0.86
C SER A 85 17.70 3.91 0.33
N CYS A 86 17.63 4.43 -0.90
CA CYS A 86 16.36 4.77 -1.56
C CYS A 86 15.57 3.49 -1.89
N ALA A 87 16.24 2.42 -2.36
CA ALA A 87 15.62 1.12 -2.59
C ALA A 87 15.07 0.49 -1.30
N GLU A 88 15.80 0.57 -0.18
CA GLU A 88 15.35 0.10 1.14
C GLU A 88 14.13 0.87 1.63
N LEU A 89 14.12 2.21 1.48
CA LEU A 89 12.96 3.04 1.80
C LEU A 89 11.74 2.63 0.97
N PHE A 90 11.92 2.38 -0.33
CA PHE A 90 10.84 1.93 -1.21
C PHE A 90 10.27 0.58 -0.74
N ARG A 91 11.14 -0.40 -0.49
CA ARG A 91 10.76 -1.73 0.01
C ARG A 91 9.98 -1.62 1.32
N SER A 92 10.50 -0.87 2.28
CA SER A 92 9.84 -0.69 3.59
C SER A 92 8.45 -0.08 3.44
N THR A 93 8.29 0.94 2.60
CA THR A 93 7.01 1.61 2.39
C THR A 93 5.99 0.71 1.70
N ILE A 94 6.43 -0.09 0.72
CA ILE A 94 5.59 -1.07 0.03
C ILE A 94 5.15 -2.18 0.99
N ILE A 95 6.06 -2.69 1.83
CA ILE A 95 5.75 -3.71 2.85
C ILE A 95 4.69 -3.16 3.82
N LYS A 96 4.87 -1.95 4.36
CA LYS A 96 3.87 -1.32 5.24
C LYS A 96 2.50 -1.19 4.58
N SER A 97 2.48 -0.89 3.27
CA SER A 97 1.22 -0.80 2.51
C SER A 97 0.54 -2.18 2.34
N LEU A 98 1.32 -3.23 2.10
CA LEU A 98 0.81 -4.62 2.07
C LEU A 98 0.30 -5.07 3.44
N GLU A 99 1.00 -4.73 4.52
CA GLU A 99 0.58 -5.03 5.89
C GLU A 99 -0.74 -4.33 6.23
N ALA A 100 -0.91 -3.07 5.84
CA ALA A 100 -2.18 -2.36 6.04
C ALA A 100 -3.36 -3.03 5.30
N ILE A 101 -3.16 -3.46 4.05
CA ILE A 101 -4.18 -4.21 3.30
C ILE A 101 -4.48 -5.56 3.98
N HIS A 102 -3.45 -6.27 4.43
CA HIS A 102 -3.60 -7.54 5.13
C HIS A 102 -4.42 -7.39 6.42
N ASP A 103 -4.12 -6.38 7.23
CA ASP A 103 -4.84 -6.11 8.47
C ASP A 103 -6.32 -5.77 8.21
N ASP A 104 -6.61 -5.02 7.16
CA ASP A 104 -7.97 -4.74 6.72
C ASP A 104 -8.72 -6.01 6.31
N LEU A 105 -8.07 -6.87 5.52
CA LEU A 105 -8.63 -8.17 5.12
C LEU A 105 -8.86 -9.09 6.32
N LEU A 106 -7.94 -9.10 7.28
CA LEU A 106 -8.05 -9.88 8.51
C LEU A 106 -9.26 -9.43 9.32
N LYS A 107 -9.48 -8.11 9.48
CA LYS A 107 -10.67 -7.56 10.15
C LYS A 107 -11.97 -7.94 9.42
N MET A 108 -11.97 -7.96 8.08
CA MET A 108 -13.16 -8.30 7.28
C MET A 108 -13.49 -9.80 7.25
N THR A 109 -12.51 -10.65 7.52
CA THR A 109 -12.66 -12.11 7.47
C THR A 109 -12.74 -12.75 8.86
N SER A 110 -12.36 -12.02 9.91
CA SER A 110 -12.52 -12.41 11.31
C SER A 110 -13.89 -11.99 11.87
N GLY A 111 -14.26 -12.55 13.02
CA GLY A 111 -15.54 -12.26 13.70
C GLY A 111 -16.70 -13.19 13.32
N ILE A 112 -17.90 -12.84 13.81
CA ILE A 112 -19.13 -13.64 13.70
C ILE A 112 -19.72 -13.54 12.27
N PHE A 113 -19.55 -12.39 11.61
CA PHE A 113 -19.95 -12.17 10.21
C PHE A 113 -18.74 -12.30 9.29
N LYS A 114 -18.23 -13.53 9.12
CA LYS A 114 -17.10 -13.78 8.21
C LYS A 114 -17.50 -13.52 6.77
N ALA A 115 -16.95 -12.47 6.16
CA ALA A 115 -17.09 -12.26 4.73
C ALA A 115 -16.16 -13.22 3.98
N ASN A 116 -16.63 -14.46 3.75
CA ASN A 116 -15.88 -15.50 3.03
C ASN A 116 -15.35 -15.03 1.66
N ARG A 117 -16.03 -14.06 1.02
CA ARG A 117 -15.60 -13.48 -0.26
C ARG A 117 -14.20 -12.86 -0.24
N PHE A 118 -13.68 -12.45 0.92
CA PHE A 118 -12.36 -11.81 1.04
C PHE A 118 -11.25 -12.78 1.47
N LYS A 119 -11.58 -14.05 1.78
CA LYS A 119 -10.58 -15.07 2.14
C LYS A 119 -9.50 -15.25 1.07
N PRO A 120 -9.82 -15.33 -0.23
CA PRO A 120 -8.78 -15.48 -1.26
C PRO A 120 -7.78 -14.32 -1.24
N SER A 121 -8.26 -13.09 -1.06
CA SER A 121 -7.39 -11.92 -0.97
C SER A 121 -6.55 -11.93 0.31
N LEU A 122 -7.10 -12.41 1.44
CA LEU A 122 -6.35 -12.59 2.67
C LEU A 122 -5.21 -13.61 2.49
N GLU A 123 -5.51 -14.76 1.89
CA GLU A 123 -4.51 -15.80 1.59
C GLU A 123 -3.42 -15.26 0.66
N LEU A 124 -3.81 -14.52 -0.39
CA LEU A 124 -2.87 -13.87 -1.30
C LEU A 124 -1.96 -12.88 -0.56
N SER A 125 -2.52 -11.97 0.25
CA SER A 125 -1.73 -11.00 1.02
C SER A 125 -0.75 -11.69 1.97
N SER A 126 -1.16 -12.79 2.62
CA SER A 126 -0.32 -13.58 3.50
C SER A 126 0.85 -14.21 2.74
N SER A 127 0.55 -14.83 1.59
CA SER A 127 1.55 -15.45 0.72
C SER A 127 2.57 -14.44 0.22
N VAL A 128 2.11 -13.27 -0.26
CA VAL A 128 3.00 -12.22 -0.77
C VAL A 128 3.87 -11.63 0.34
N LEU A 129 3.32 -11.39 1.53
CA LEU A 129 4.10 -10.92 2.67
C LEU A 129 5.16 -11.95 3.10
N ALA A 130 4.82 -13.24 3.09
CA ALA A 130 5.77 -14.31 3.41
C ALA A 130 6.90 -14.39 2.37
N GLU A 131 6.58 -14.33 1.09
CA GLU A 131 7.54 -14.29 -0.01
C GLU A 131 8.50 -13.10 0.13
N ILE A 132 7.95 -11.91 0.35
CA ILE A 132 8.72 -10.67 0.44
C ILE A 132 9.65 -10.67 1.67
N LYS A 133 9.18 -11.14 2.83
CA LYS A 133 9.97 -11.18 4.07
C LYS A 133 11.03 -12.29 4.08
N ALA A 134 10.88 -13.31 3.23
CA ALA A 134 11.88 -14.35 3.06
C ALA A 134 13.11 -13.88 2.26
N VAL A 135 12.96 -12.84 1.42
CA VAL A 135 14.06 -12.21 0.69
C VAL A 135 14.79 -11.25 1.63
N LYS A 136 15.89 -11.72 2.23
CA LYS A 136 16.85 -10.90 2.97
C LYS A 136 18.02 -10.52 2.09
#